data_AF-A0AAV9ALI0-F1
#
_entry.id   AF-A0AAV9ALI0-F1
#
_cell.length_a   1.000
_cell.length_b   1.000
_cell.length_c   1.000
_cell.angle_alpha   90.00
_cell.angle_beta   90.00
_cell.angle_gamma   90.00
#
_symmetry.space_group_name_H-M   'P 1'
#
loop_
_entity.id
_entity.type
_entity.pdbx_description
1 polymer ?
#
loop_
_entity_poly.entity_id
_entity_poly.type
_entity_poly.pdbx_seq_one_letter_code
_entity_poly.pdbx_strand_id
1 'polypeptide(L)'
;MDGSRWNPLPDPVKAILEEGRNLYKLHTNRHGRSEPSKGTYAREWAQWEKRLREIIFANAEYLNSIQVPFDFAVKDVQEQLKKVAKGEYTIPSTEKRKFGNITFAAISLPIVGIKSLLNELAEKIPGARDFLKDKDVESKLNRAHITLAHKRAHGVTAVASYGVFAQQNVPVDLTALVFSDKLAAFEAKLGAINDEKISSKNQWPHVTIWTGEGTSAKEANMLPQLLLEGKAIRIEIDPPVTISGTLDFY
;
A
#
# COMPACT_ATOMS: atom_id res chain seq x y z
N MET A 1 -6.96 -7.61 20.45
CA MET A 1 -8.13 -8.46 20.10
C MET A 1 -9.32 -7.51 20.14
N ASP A 2 -9.92 -7.08 19.04
CA ASP A 2 -10.50 -7.80 17.90
C ASP A 2 -10.41 -6.87 16.67
N GLY A 3 -9.68 -7.31 15.66
CA GLY A 3 -9.64 -6.66 14.36
C GLY A 3 -10.60 -7.38 13.42
N SER A 4 -11.76 -6.75 13.15
CA SER A 4 -12.59 -6.86 11.94
C SER A 4 -14.00 -6.34 12.23
N ARG A 5 -14.17 -5.02 12.45
CA ARG A 5 -15.52 -4.42 12.51
C ARG A 5 -15.95 -3.81 11.18
N TRP A 6 -15.81 -4.58 10.10
CA TRP A 6 -16.76 -4.42 9.00
C TRP A 6 -18.00 -5.19 9.42
N ASN A 7 -19.00 -4.50 9.97
CA ASN A 7 -20.28 -5.16 10.19
C ASN A 7 -20.79 -5.65 8.82
N PRO A 8 -20.99 -6.95 8.63
CA PRO A 8 -21.48 -7.47 7.36
C PRO A 8 -22.88 -6.91 7.09
N LEU A 9 -23.21 -6.70 5.81
CA LEU A 9 -24.60 -6.35 5.43
C LEU A 9 -25.56 -7.34 6.11
N PRO A 10 -26.68 -6.87 6.70
CA PRO A 10 -27.63 -7.74 7.37
C PRO A 10 -28.06 -8.85 6.41
N ASP A 11 -28.15 -10.08 6.91
CA ASP A 11 -28.50 -11.23 6.09
C ASP A 11 -29.76 -11.04 5.25
N PRO A 12 -30.83 -10.34 5.72
CA PRO A 12 -31.99 -10.03 4.89
C PRO A 12 -31.65 -9.14 3.68
N VAL A 13 -30.77 -8.15 3.87
CA VAL A 13 -30.30 -7.23 2.80
C VAL A 13 -29.44 -8.00 1.80
N LYS A 14 -28.55 -8.86 2.28
CA LYS A 14 -27.70 -9.70 1.43
C LYS A 14 -28.54 -10.68 0.60
N ALA A 15 -29.51 -11.35 1.23
CA ALA A 15 -30.38 -12.31 0.57
C ALA A 15 -31.23 -11.67 -0.54
N ILE A 16 -31.81 -10.49 -0.30
CA ILE A 16 -32.66 -9.84 -1.32
C ILE A 16 -31.86 -9.29 -2.51
N LEU A 17 -30.62 -8.87 -2.29
CA LEU A 17 -29.71 -8.46 -3.39
C LEU A 17 -29.27 -9.65 -4.23
N GLU A 18 -28.97 -10.79 -3.60
CA GLU A 18 -28.65 -12.04 -4.29
C GLU A 18 -29.83 -12.59 -5.11
N GLU A 19 -31.04 -12.51 -4.56
CA GLU A 19 -32.27 -12.84 -5.28
C GLU A 19 -32.43 -11.97 -6.55
N GLY A 20 -32.23 -10.66 -6.42
CA GLY A 20 -32.30 -9.72 -7.55
C GLY A 20 -31.23 -9.99 -8.61
N ARG A 21 -30.00 -10.31 -8.19
CA ARG A 21 -28.90 -10.68 -9.09
C ARG A 21 -29.24 -11.94 -9.89
N ASN A 22 -29.82 -12.94 -9.23
CA ASN A 22 -30.23 -14.18 -9.89
C ASN A 22 -31.37 -13.92 -10.88
N LEU A 23 -32.37 -13.13 -10.50
CA LEU A 23 -33.49 -12.75 -11.37
C LEU A 23 -33.02 -11.97 -12.60
N TYR A 24 -32.09 -11.02 -12.42
CA TYR A 24 -31.48 -10.26 -13.51
C TYR A 24 -30.71 -11.16 -14.49
N LYS A 25 -29.94 -12.13 -13.99
CA LYS A 25 -29.26 -13.12 -14.84
C LYS A 25 -30.25 -13.97 -15.63
N LEU A 26 -31.33 -14.42 -14.98
CA LEU A 26 -32.38 -15.23 -15.60
C LEU A 26 -33.10 -14.48 -16.72
N HIS A 27 -33.39 -13.20 -16.51
CA HIS A 27 -33.92 -12.30 -17.52
C HIS A 27 -32.93 -12.06 -18.66
N THR A 28 -31.69 -11.66 -18.35
CA THR A 28 -30.64 -11.35 -19.33
C THR A 28 -30.34 -12.54 -20.24
N ASN A 29 -30.30 -13.76 -19.69
CA ASN A 29 -30.05 -14.98 -20.46
C ASN A 29 -31.17 -15.29 -21.47
N ARG A 30 -32.41 -14.88 -21.19
CA ARG A 30 -33.57 -15.16 -22.05
C ARG A 30 -33.91 -14.01 -22.99
N HIS A 31 -33.73 -12.77 -22.56
CA HIS A 31 -34.21 -11.56 -23.24
C HIS A 31 -33.10 -10.58 -23.62
N GLY A 32 -31.82 -10.91 -23.38
CA GLY A 32 -30.69 -10.06 -23.71
C GLY A 32 -30.70 -8.76 -22.91
N ARG A 33 -30.56 -7.61 -23.58
CA ARG A 33 -30.49 -6.27 -22.95
C ARG A 33 -31.87 -5.61 -22.76
N SER A 34 -32.97 -6.34 -22.91
CA SER A 34 -34.30 -5.79 -22.68
C SER A 34 -34.48 -5.37 -21.21
N GLU A 35 -35.41 -4.44 -20.95
CA GLU A 35 -35.68 -3.99 -19.57
C GLU A 35 -36.24 -5.14 -18.71
N PRO A 36 -35.72 -5.34 -17.48
CA PRO A 36 -36.22 -6.36 -16.55
C PRO A 36 -37.69 -6.19 -16.13
N SER A 37 -38.20 -4.95 -16.20
CA SER A 37 -39.61 -4.62 -15.94
C SER A 37 -40.56 -5.02 -17.08
N LYS A 38 -40.02 -5.60 -18.17
CA LYS A 38 -40.78 -6.04 -19.35
C LYS A 38 -40.44 -7.50 -19.68
N GLY A 39 -41.41 -8.20 -20.27
CA GLY A 39 -41.25 -9.59 -20.70
C GLY A 39 -41.64 -10.61 -19.62
N THR A 40 -41.13 -11.84 -19.76
CA THR A 40 -41.66 -13.02 -19.04
C THR A 40 -41.48 -12.97 -17.52
N TYR A 41 -40.53 -12.17 -17.02
CA TYR A 41 -40.22 -12.07 -15.58
C TYR A 41 -40.66 -10.73 -14.95
N ALA A 42 -41.48 -9.93 -15.65
CA ALA A 42 -41.89 -8.61 -15.17
C ALA A 42 -42.65 -8.65 -13.83
N ARG A 43 -43.44 -9.70 -13.60
CA ARG A 43 -44.21 -9.88 -12.36
C ARG A 43 -43.29 -10.20 -11.18
N GLU A 44 -42.35 -11.11 -11.39
CA GLU A 44 -41.33 -11.52 -10.42
C GLU A 44 -40.41 -10.34 -10.09
N TRP A 45 -40.08 -9.51 -11.09
CA TRP A 45 -39.31 -8.28 -10.90
C TRP A 45 -40.04 -7.26 -10.03
N ALA A 46 -41.32 -7.00 -10.30
CA ALA A 46 -42.13 -6.09 -9.49
C ALA A 46 -42.30 -6.58 -8.03
N GLN A 47 -42.47 -7.90 -7.83
CA GLN A 47 -42.55 -8.50 -6.50
C GLN A 47 -41.22 -8.46 -5.75
N TRP A 48 -40.10 -8.66 -6.45
CA TRP A 48 -38.76 -8.49 -5.89
C TRP A 48 -38.50 -7.03 -5.49
N GLU A 49 -38.82 -6.06 -6.36
CA GLU A 49 -38.60 -4.64 -6.07
C GLU A 49 -39.39 -4.18 -4.84
N LYS A 50 -40.64 -4.63 -4.71
CA LYS A 50 -41.45 -4.35 -3.52
C LYS A 50 -40.77 -4.86 -2.24
N ARG A 51 -40.33 -6.13 -2.24
CA ARG A 51 -39.63 -6.74 -1.09
C ARG A 51 -38.27 -6.08 -0.82
N LEU A 52 -37.54 -5.69 -1.87
CA LEU A 52 -36.29 -4.93 -1.74
C LEU A 52 -36.53 -3.62 -1.00
N ARG A 53 -37.55 -2.86 -1.38
CA ARG A 53 -37.91 -1.61 -0.70
C ARG A 53 -38.25 -1.86 0.77
N GLU A 54 -39.11 -2.84 1.06
CA GLU A 54 -39.48 -3.20 2.43
C GLU A 54 -38.26 -3.58 3.29
N ILE A 55 -37.35 -4.41 2.76
CA ILE A 55 -36.15 -4.86 3.47
C ILE A 55 -35.15 -3.71 3.66
N ILE A 56 -34.96 -2.83 2.66
CA ILE A 56 -34.11 -1.65 2.79
C ILE A 56 -34.65 -0.71 3.87
N PHE A 57 -35.97 -0.44 3.89
CA PHE A 57 -36.58 0.41 4.91
C PHE A 57 -36.50 -0.20 6.31
N ALA A 58 -36.73 -1.51 6.45
CA ALA A 58 -36.61 -2.20 7.73
C ALA A 58 -35.17 -2.22 8.28
N ASN A 59 -34.16 -2.02 7.42
CA ASN A 59 -32.75 -1.95 7.80
C ASN A 59 -32.17 -0.52 7.69
N ALA A 60 -33.03 0.50 7.60
CA ALA A 60 -32.61 1.88 7.33
C ALA A 60 -31.65 2.42 8.41
N GLU A 61 -31.89 2.14 9.69
CA GLU A 61 -31.00 2.56 10.78
C GLU A 61 -29.58 2.00 10.62
N TYR A 62 -29.47 0.71 10.30
CA TYR A 62 -28.20 0.06 10.01
C TYR A 62 -27.54 0.67 8.77
N LEU A 63 -28.28 0.83 7.67
CA LEU A 63 -27.75 1.37 6.41
C LEU A 63 -27.30 2.83 6.56
N ASN A 64 -28.01 3.63 7.37
CA ASN A 64 -27.65 5.00 7.70
C ASN A 64 -26.44 5.07 8.66
N SER A 65 -26.20 4.04 9.46
CA SER A 65 -25.00 3.95 10.32
C SER A 65 -23.71 3.66 9.54
N ILE A 66 -23.82 3.16 8.29
CA ILE A 66 -22.67 2.95 7.39
C ILE A 66 -22.19 4.29 6.81
N GLN A 67 -23.11 5.25 6.65
CA GLN A 67 -22.70 6.62 6.34
C GLN A 67 -22.05 7.19 7.59
N VAL A 68 -20.79 7.63 7.50
CA VAL A 68 -20.24 8.52 8.54
C VAL A 68 -21.21 9.69 8.62
N PRO A 69 -21.95 9.87 9.74
CA PRO A 69 -22.93 10.93 9.80
C PRO A 69 -22.19 12.23 9.55
N PHE A 70 -22.68 13.04 8.62
CA PHE A 70 -22.10 14.36 8.36
C PHE A 70 -21.93 15.14 9.68
N ASP A 71 -22.87 14.95 10.60
CA ASP A 71 -22.81 15.48 11.96
C ASP A 71 -21.60 15.03 12.76
N PHE A 72 -21.15 13.77 12.62
CA PHE A 72 -19.94 13.27 13.27
C PHE A 72 -18.70 13.96 12.69
N ALA A 73 -18.60 14.08 11.36
CA ALA A 73 -17.50 14.77 10.70
C ALA A 73 -17.48 16.27 11.06
N VAL A 74 -18.64 16.93 11.10
CA VAL A 74 -18.78 18.34 11.51
C VAL A 74 -18.41 18.52 12.98
N LYS A 75 -18.82 17.59 13.85
CA LYS A 75 -18.52 17.66 15.29
C LYS A 75 -17.03 17.45 15.55
N ASP A 76 -16.39 16.53 14.84
CA ASP A 76 -14.94 16.32 14.90
C ASP A 76 -14.18 17.57 14.42
N VAL A 77 -14.57 18.16 13.28
CA VAL A 77 -14.01 19.44 12.80
C VAL A 77 -14.24 20.58 13.80
N GLN A 78 -15.42 20.67 14.41
CA GLN A 78 -15.69 21.67 15.44
C GLN A 78 -14.83 21.47 16.70
N GLU A 79 -14.58 20.23 17.12
CA GLU A 79 -13.68 19.94 18.23
C GLU A 79 -12.23 20.28 17.90
N GLN A 80 -11.77 19.96 16.69
CA GLN A 80 -10.45 20.37 16.20
C GLN A 80 -10.31 21.90 16.19
N LEU A 81 -11.31 22.63 15.69
CA LEU A 81 -11.32 24.10 15.70
C LEU A 81 -11.34 24.68 17.12
N LYS A 82 -12.06 24.05 18.06
CA LYS A 82 -12.04 24.44 19.48
C LYS A 82 -10.67 24.21 20.11
N LYS A 83 -9.99 23.11 19.81
CA LYS A 83 -8.62 22.84 20.27
C LYS A 83 -7.62 23.87 19.72
N VAL A 84 -7.77 24.26 18.45
CA VAL A 84 -7.01 25.35 17.83
C VAL A 84 -7.27 26.69 18.52
N ALA A 85 -8.54 27.03 18.78
CA ALA A 85 -8.91 28.28 19.45
C ALA A 85 -8.42 28.36 20.91
N LYS A 86 -8.31 27.21 21.59
CA LYS A 86 -7.76 27.11 22.96
C LYS A 86 -6.23 27.10 23.02
N GLY A 87 -5.54 27.09 21.88
CA GLY A 87 -4.09 26.99 21.83
C GLY A 87 -3.52 25.61 22.18
N GLU A 88 -4.38 24.59 22.31
CA GLU A 88 -4.01 23.20 22.57
C GLU A 88 -3.58 22.45 21.29
N TYR A 89 -3.52 23.16 20.17
CA TYR A 89 -2.97 22.64 18.92
C TYR A 89 -1.45 22.77 18.93
N THR A 90 -0.75 21.63 19.00
CA THR A 90 0.65 21.58 18.60
C THR A 90 0.73 21.94 17.13
N ILE A 91 1.21 23.15 16.85
CA ILE A 91 1.52 23.60 15.49
C ILE A 91 2.49 22.56 14.91
N PRO A 92 2.13 21.79 13.86
CA PRO A 92 3.10 21.02 13.12
C PRO A 92 4.07 22.07 12.57
N SER A 93 5.34 21.96 12.96
CA SER A 93 6.45 22.85 12.60
C SER A 93 6.13 23.74 11.39
N THR A 94 5.96 25.04 11.64
CA THR A 94 5.83 26.11 10.65
C THR A 94 7.16 26.41 9.95
N GLU A 95 8.02 25.42 9.78
CA GLU A 95 8.99 25.51 8.70
C GLU A 95 8.19 25.59 7.40
N LYS A 96 8.42 26.64 6.62
CA LYS A 96 7.92 26.76 5.24
C LYS A 96 8.34 25.51 4.49
N ARG A 97 7.46 24.51 4.43
CA ARG A 97 7.72 23.25 3.73
C ARG A 97 7.91 23.59 2.25
N LYS A 98 9.15 23.51 1.78
CA LYS A 98 9.52 23.69 0.36
C LYS A 98 9.04 22.48 -0.45
N PHE A 99 7.73 22.29 -0.57
CA PHE A 99 7.12 21.22 -1.36
C PHE A 99 7.34 21.36 -2.88
N GLY A 100 7.89 22.49 -3.35
CA GLY A 100 8.09 22.77 -4.78
C GLY A 100 9.03 21.78 -5.49
N ASN A 101 9.96 21.14 -4.77
CA ASN A 101 10.99 20.27 -5.34
C ASN A 101 10.85 18.77 -5.00
N ILE A 102 9.75 18.34 -4.37
CA ILE A 102 9.59 16.93 -4.03
C ILE A 102 9.43 16.09 -5.29
N THR A 103 10.38 15.18 -5.46
CA THR A 103 10.54 14.24 -6.56
C THR A 103 9.94 12.88 -6.20
N PHE A 104 10.10 12.40 -4.97
CA PHE A 104 9.56 11.12 -4.50
C PHE A 104 9.37 11.04 -2.98
N ALA A 105 8.55 10.10 -2.54
CA ALA A 105 8.43 9.66 -1.15
C ALA A 105 9.20 8.34 -0.96
N ALA A 106 9.93 8.20 0.14
CA ALA A 106 10.70 7.00 0.44
C ALA A 106 10.81 6.73 1.94
N ILE A 107 11.17 5.49 2.28
CA ILE A 107 11.60 5.12 3.63
C ILE A 107 13.13 5.05 3.61
N SER A 108 13.78 5.90 4.38
CA SER A 108 15.24 5.91 4.53
C SER A 108 15.66 4.95 5.64
N LEU A 109 16.54 4.01 5.30
CA LEU A 109 17.03 2.98 6.20
C LEU A 109 18.42 3.35 6.74
N PRO A 110 18.72 3.02 8.01
CA PRO A 110 20.06 3.18 8.56
C PRO A 110 21.09 2.35 7.79
N ILE A 111 22.08 3.02 7.20
CA ILE A 111 23.15 2.38 6.41
C ILE A 111 23.93 1.36 7.23
N VAL A 112 24.14 1.63 8.52
CA VAL A 112 24.84 0.70 9.43
C VAL A 112 24.12 -0.64 9.50
N GLY A 113 22.79 -0.64 9.59
CA GLY A 113 21.99 -1.88 9.60
C GLY A 113 22.09 -2.64 8.27
N ILE A 114 22.05 -1.92 7.15
CA ILE A 114 22.16 -2.50 5.81
C ILE A 114 23.55 -3.12 5.58
N LYS A 115 24.62 -2.43 5.96
CA LYS A 115 26.00 -2.93 5.85
C LYS A 115 26.23 -4.15 6.74
N SER A 116 25.73 -4.11 7.97
CA SER A 116 25.83 -5.24 8.90
C SER A 116 25.17 -6.50 8.32
N LEU A 117 23.97 -6.36 7.74
CA LEU A 117 23.27 -7.45 7.08
C LEU A 117 24.04 -8.00 5.86
N LEU A 118 24.63 -7.12 5.02
CA LEU A 118 25.43 -7.56 3.88
C LEU A 118 26.66 -8.37 4.33
N ASN A 119 27.33 -7.95 5.39
CA ASN A 119 28.49 -8.64 5.95
C ASN A 119 28.08 -10.02 6.49
N GLU A 120 26.96 -10.10 7.23
CA GLU A 120 26.42 -11.37 7.72
C GLU A 120 26.08 -12.35 6.57
N LEU A 121 25.46 -11.85 5.50
CA LEU A 121 25.13 -12.68 4.33
C LEU A 121 26.38 -13.14 3.59
N ALA A 122 27.40 -12.30 3.46
CA ALA A 122 28.69 -12.68 2.88
C ALA A 122 29.42 -13.73 3.74
N GLU A 123 29.26 -13.71 5.06
CA GLU A 123 29.82 -14.73 5.93
C GLU A 123 29.12 -16.09 5.75
N LYS A 124 27.79 -16.09 5.69
CA LYS A 124 26.98 -17.31 5.68
C LYS A 124 26.80 -17.95 4.29
N ILE A 125 26.79 -17.15 3.23
CA ILE A 125 26.34 -17.58 1.91
C ILE A 125 27.44 -17.32 0.86
N PRO A 126 28.13 -18.36 0.36
CA PRO A 126 29.23 -18.21 -0.59
C PRO A 126 28.87 -17.38 -1.82
N GLY A 127 27.67 -17.57 -2.38
CA GLY A 127 27.20 -16.81 -3.55
C GLY A 127 27.05 -15.31 -3.28
N ALA A 128 26.66 -14.90 -2.06
CA ALA A 128 26.64 -13.49 -1.67
C ALA A 128 28.06 -12.93 -1.56
N ARG A 129 28.97 -13.69 -0.94
CA ARG A 129 30.39 -13.32 -0.80
C ARG A 129 31.04 -13.11 -2.16
N ASP A 130 30.88 -14.08 -3.06
CA ASP A 130 31.48 -14.05 -4.40
C ASP A 130 30.97 -12.88 -5.22
N PHE A 131 29.69 -12.53 -5.07
CA PHE A 131 29.14 -11.36 -5.70
C PHE A 131 29.73 -10.05 -5.13
N LEU A 132 29.82 -9.92 -3.81
CA LEU A 132 30.18 -8.66 -3.16
C LEU A 132 31.68 -8.33 -3.19
N LYS A 133 32.56 -9.34 -3.25
CA LYS A 133 34.01 -9.19 -3.05
C LYS A 133 34.69 -8.11 -3.89
N ASP A 134 34.28 -7.92 -5.15
CA ASP A 134 34.93 -7.00 -6.11
C ASP A 134 34.16 -5.68 -6.32
N LYS A 135 33.06 -5.46 -5.59
CA LYS A 135 32.11 -4.39 -5.89
C LYS A 135 32.30 -3.12 -5.06
N ASP A 136 33.08 -3.22 -3.99
CA ASP A 136 33.33 -2.15 -3.01
C ASP A 136 32.03 -1.50 -2.53
N VAL A 137 31.06 -2.35 -2.18
CA VAL A 137 29.73 -1.91 -1.73
C VAL A 137 29.83 -1.12 -0.42
N GLU A 138 30.76 -1.49 0.47
CA GLU A 138 30.95 -0.77 1.74
C GLU A 138 31.31 0.70 1.54
N SER A 139 32.19 1.04 0.61
CA SER A 139 32.57 2.44 0.39
C SER A 139 31.50 3.22 -0.40
N LYS A 140 30.81 2.55 -1.34
CA LYS A 140 29.88 3.18 -2.28
C LYS A 140 28.46 3.35 -1.74
N LEU A 141 28.02 2.49 -0.82
CA LEU A 141 26.68 2.57 -0.24
C LEU A 141 26.60 3.66 0.82
N ASN A 142 26.23 4.87 0.38
CA ASN A 142 26.11 6.07 1.22
C ASN A 142 24.66 6.45 1.56
N ARG A 143 23.68 5.78 0.96
CA ARG A 143 22.24 5.96 1.21
C ARG A 143 21.53 4.64 0.94
N ALA A 144 20.57 4.30 1.79
CA ALA A 144 19.69 3.17 1.61
C ALA A 144 18.26 3.66 1.79
N HIS A 145 17.43 3.45 0.79
CA HIS A 145 16.03 3.86 0.87
C HIS A 145 15.15 2.95 0.02
N ILE A 146 13.87 2.88 0.39
CA ILE A 146 12.82 2.24 -0.39
C ILE A 146 11.94 3.32 -0.98
N THR A 147 11.90 3.45 -2.30
CA THR A 147 10.97 4.36 -2.95
C THR A 147 9.54 3.85 -2.79
N LEU A 148 8.68 4.69 -2.21
CA LEU A 148 7.25 4.44 -2.07
C LEU A 148 6.48 4.95 -3.29
N ALA A 149 6.77 6.17 -3.71
CA ALA A 149 6.20 6.73 -4.93
C ALA A 149 7.10 7.80 -5.53
N HIS A 150 7.22 7.80 -6.86
CA HIS A 150 7.94 8.83 -7.60
C HIS A 150 6.96 9.71 -8.39
N LYS A 151 7.14 11.04 -8.32
CA LYS A 151 6.27 12.04 -8.96
C LYS A 151 6.10 11.80 -10.46
N ARG A 152 7.19 11.47 -11.17
CA ARG A 152 7.15 11.18 -12.62
C ARG A 152 6.37 9.90 -12.98
N ALA A 153 6.33 8.91 -12.09
CA ALA A 153 5.72 7.61 -12.37
C ALA A 153 4.27 7.54 -11.85
N HIS A 154 3.99 8.17 -10.70
CA HIS A 154 2.73 8.00 -9.98
C HIS A 154 1.96 9.32 -9.77
N GLY A 155 2.54 10.46 -10.17
CA GLY A 155 1.92 11.78 -10.01
C GLY A 155 2.12 12.39 -8.62
N VAL A 156 1.81 13.69 -8.51
CA VAL A 156 1.99 14.49 -7.27
C VAL A 156 1.09 13.98 -6.15
N THR A 157 -0.17 13.64 -6.46
CA THR A 157 -1.15 13.16 -5.47
C THR A 157 -0.68 11.86 -4.80
N ALA A 158 -0.11 10.93 -5.56
CA ALA A 158 0.41 9.69 -4.99
C ALA A 158 1.56 9.94 -4.03
N VAL A 159 2.48 10.85 -4.35
CA VAL A 159 3.56 11.24 -3.44
C VAL A 159 2.98 11.93 -2.20
N ALA A 160 2.09 12.92 -2.38
CA ALA A 160 1.50 13.68 -1.28
C ALA A 160 0.68 12.82 -0.30
N SER A 161 0.12 11.68 -0.76
CA SER A 161 -0.65 10.78 0.09
C SER A 161 0.14 10.22 1.29
N TYR A 162 1.47 10.14 1.19
CA TYR A 162 2.33 9.72 2.30
C TYR A 162 2.58 10.82 3.34
N GLY A 163 2.06 12.04 3.12
CA GLY A 163 2.33 13.21 3.96
C GLY A 163 1.87 13.04 5.40
N VAL A 164 0.85 12.21 5.62
CA VAL A 164 0.34 11.87 6.96
C VAL A 164 1.33 11.04 7.78
N PHE A 165 2.27 10.34 7.13
CA PHE A 165 3.30 9.49 7.76
C PHE A 165 4.68 10.12 7.77
N ALA A 166 4.81 11.39 7.37
CA ALA A 166 6.10 12.07 7.28
C ALA A 166 6.85 12.03 8.62
N GLN A 167 8.15 11.74 8.58
CA GLN A 167 9.05 11.63 9.72
C GLN A 167 8.71 10.53 10.73
N GLN A 168 7.77 9.64 10.39
CA GLN A 168 7.45 8.48 11.22
C GLN A 168 8.30 7.27 10.82
N ASN A 169 8.56 6.41 11.81
CA ASN A 169 9.34 5.20 11.62
C ASN A 169 8.46 4.05 11.13
N VAL A 170 8.88 3.41 10.05
CA VAL A 170 8.24 2.25 9.44
C VAL A 170 9.14 1.04 9.65
N PRO A 171 8.66 -0.06 10.27
CA PRO A 171 9.39 -1.32 10.26
C PRO A 171 9.39 -1.90 8.84
N VAL A 172 10.56 -2.33 8.39
CA VAL A 172 10.77 -2.90 7.06
C VAL A 172 11.44 -4.25 7.20
N ASP A 173 10.80 -5.29 6.68
CA ASP A 173 11.37 -6.63 6.65
C ASP A 173 12.14 -6.83 5.35
N LEU A 174 13.44 -7.08 5.46
CA LEU A 174 14.29 -7.49 4.35
C LEU A 174 14.23 -9.01 4.21
N THR A 175 13.76 -9.48 3.07
CA THR A 175 13.36 -10.89 2.87
C THR A 175 14.24 -11.64 1.88
N ALA A 176 14.94 -10.93 1.00
CA ALA A 176 15.89 -11.54 0.09
C ALA A 176 16.91 -10.53 -0.42
N LEU A 177 18.13 -11.00 -0.71
CA LEU A 177 19.09 -10.28 -1.54
C LEU A 177 18.93 -10.77 -2.98
N VAL A 178 18.66 -9.86 -3.91
CA VAL A 178 18.52 -10.17 -5.34
C VAL A 178 19.59 -9.42 -6.12
N PHE A 179 20.34 -10.13 -6.96
CA PHE A 179 21.41 -9.51 -7.74
C PHE A 179 21.62 -10.15 -9.11
N SER A 180 22.12 -9.34 -10.03
CA SER A 180 22.63 -9.72 -11.35
C SER A 180 24.01 -9.11 -11.53
N ASP A 181 24.66 -9.34 -12.68
CA ASP A 181 26.00 -8.80 -12.96
C ASP A 181 26.13 -7.28 -12.77
N LYS A 182 25.03 -6.53 -12.92
CA LYS A 182 25.02 -5.05 -12.88
C LYS A 182 24.16 -4.44 -11.78
N LEU A 183 23.42 -5.23 -11.03
CA LEU A 183 22.43 -4.72 -10.08
C LEU A 183 22.42 -5.57 -8.82
N ALA A 184 22.24 -4.94 -7.66
CA ALA A 184 21.90 -5.64 -6.43
C ALA A 184 20.92 -4.82 -5.61
N ALA A 185 19.91 -5.49 -5.04
CA ALA A 185 18.95 -4.88 -4.15
C ALA A 185 18.43 -5.88 -3.12
N PHE A 186 18.03 -5.38 -1.95
CA PHE A 186 17.21 -6.16 -1.02
C PHE A 186 15.74 -6.05 -1.38
N GLU A 187 15.03 -7.17 -1.42
CA GLU A 187 13.58 -7.25 -1.45
C GLU A 187 13.02 -6.91 -0.08
N ALA A 188 12.05 -5.99 -0.04
CA ALA A 188 11.50 -5.45 1.20
C ALA A 188 9.99 -5.65 1.30
N LYS A 189 9.52 -6.00 2.50
CA LYS A 189 8.12 -5.93 2.89
C LYS A 189 7.94 -4.79 3.88
N LEU A 190 6.96 -3.93 3.59
CA LEU A 190 6.67 -2.75 4.40
C LEU A 190 5.68 -3.12 5.51
N GLY A 191 5.98 -2.69 6.72
CA GLY A 191 5.10 -2.85 7.87
C GLY A 191 4.01 -1.78 7.96
N ALA A 192 3.55 -1.52 9.18
CA ALA A 192 2.47 -0.59 9.48
C ALA A 192 2.91 0.50 10.46
N ILE A 193 2.25 1.66 10.39
CA ILE A 193 2.31 2.72 11.40
C ILE A 193 0.92 2.86 12.01
N ASN A 194 0.79 2.75 13.34
CA ASN A 194 -0.50 2.85 14.04
C ASN A 194 -1.58 1.95 13.42
N ASP A 195 -1.21 0.69 13.14
CA ASP A 195 -2.04 -0.33 12.45
C ASP A 195 -2.40 -0.01 10.99
N GLU A 196 -1.96 1.12 10.43
CA GLU A 196 -2.12 1.45 9.02
C GLU A 196 -0.96 0.90 8.19
N LYS A 197 -1.27 -0.06 7.30
CA LYS A 197 -0.28 -0.72 6.45
C LYS A 197 0.29 0.25 5.42
N ILE A 198 1.61 0.43 5.45
CA ILE A 198 2.32 1.21 4.43
C ILE A 198 2.45 0.37 3.17
N SER A 199 2.05 0.91 2.03
CA SER A 199 2.17 0.26 0.72
C SER A 199 2.99 1.12 -0.22
N SER A 200 3.91 0.50 -0.96
CA SER A 200 4.58 1.17 -2.08
C SER A 200 3.68 1.15 -3.31
N LYS A 201 3.79 2.19 -4.15
CA LYS A 201 3.23 2.19 -5.51
C LYS A 201 4.09 1.38 -6.48
N ASN A 202 5.35 1.10 -6.14
CA ASN A 202 6.17 0.16 -6.88
C ASN A 202 5.71 -1.27 -6.58
N GLN A 203 5.59 -2.11 -7.61
CA GLN A 203 5.17 -3.51 -7.48
C GLN A 203 6.15 -4.34 -6.65
N TRP A 204 7.43 -4.00 -6.73
CA TRP A 204 8.51 -4.66 -6.01
C TRP A 204 9.26 -3.65 -5.14
N PRO A 205 8.85 -3.47 -3.87
CA PRO A 205 9.57 -2.60 -2.95
C PRO A 205 10.96 -3.18 -2.67
N HIS A 206 11.99 -2.36 -2.86
CA HIS A 206 13.37 -2.80 -2.73
C HIS A 206 14.28 -1.67 -2.26
N VAL A 207 15.45 -2.05 -1.75
CA VAL A 207 16.56 -1.16 -1.41
C VAL A 207 17.68 -1.45 -2.38
N THR A 208 18.01 -0.51 -3.27
CA THR A 208 19.16 -0.68 -4.17
C THR A 208 20.47 -0.59 -3.37
N ILE A 209 21.29 -1.63 -3.49
CA ILE A 209 22.55 -1.79 -2.76
C ILE A 209 23.76 -1.47 -3.64
N TRP A 210 23.70 -1.87 -4.90
CA TRP A 210 24.80 -1.64 -5.82
C TRP A 210 24.31 -1.57 -7.27
N THR A 211 25.02 -0.77 -8.06
CA THR A 211 24.82 -0.63 -9.50
C THR A 211 26.19 -0.68 -10.18
N GLY A 212 26.29 -1.44 -11.26
CA GLY A 212 27.45 -1.45 -12.13
C GLY A 212 27.61 -0.13 -12.89
N GLU A 213 28.78 0.04 -13.50
CA GLU A 213 29.07 1.23 -14.30
C GLU A 213 28.04 1.43 -15.42
N GLY A 214 27.61 2.68 -15.62
CA GLY A 214 26.58 3.05 -16.60
C GLY A 214 25.15 2.59 -16.26
N THR A 215 24.93 1.97 -15.10
CA THR A 215 23.61 1.47 -14.68
C THR A 215 23.01 2.38 -13.62
N SER A 216 21.75 2.78 -13.80
CA SER A 216 21.06 3.63 -12.83
C SER A 216 20.34 2.80 -11.76
N ALA A 217 20.18 3.37 -10.55
CA ALA A 217 19.44 2.70 -9.47
C ALA A 217 17.98 2.36 -9.84
N LYS A 218 17.38 3.11 -10.78
CA LYS A 218 16.03 2.85 -11.30
C LYS A 218 15.92 1.49 -11.98
N GLU A 219 16.99 1.01 -12.61
CA GLU A 219 17.01 -0.28 -13.32
C GLU A 219 16.92 -1.47 -12.37
N ALA A 220 17.15 -1.29 -11.06
CA ALA A 220 16.93 -2.33 -10.06
C ALA A 220 15.49 -2.87 -10.06
N ASN A 221 14.50 -2.08 -10.53
CA ASN A 221 13.12 -2.56 -10.73
C ASN A 221 13.02 -3.74 -11.72
N MET A 222 14.02 -3.99 -12.54
CA MET A 222 14.06 -5.12 -13.48
C MET A 222 14.56 -6.43 -12.85
N LEU A 223 15.10 -6.41 -11.63
CA LEU A 223 15.64 -7.61 -10.98
C LEU A 223 14.63 -8.77 -10.89
N PRO A 224 13.34 -8.57 -10.58
CA PRO A 224 12.35 -9.65 -10.63
C PRO A 224 12.23 -10.29 -12.02
N GLN A 225 12.25 -9.48 -13.07
CA GLN A 225 12.20 -9.97 -14.46
C GLN A 225 13.49 -10.71 -14.82
N LEU A 226 14.65 -10.19 -14.43
CA LEU A 226 15.93 -10.87 -14.65
C LEU A 226 16.02 -12.20 -13.90
N LEU A 227 15.39 -12.32 -12.74
CA LEU A 227 15.29 -13.57 -11.99
C LEU A 227 14.47 -14.62 -12.77
N LEU A 228 13.33 -14.21 -13.35
CA LEU A 228 12.51 -15.09 -14.20
C LEU A 228 13.26 -15.54 -15.46
N GLU A 229 14.15 -14.69 -15.99
CA GLU A 229 15.00 -15.00 -17.15
C GLU A 229 16.26 -15.81 -16.79
N GLY A 230 16.49 -16.13 -15.51
CA GLY A 230 17.70 -16.84 -15.05
C GLY A 230 18.98 -15.99 -15.09
N LYS A 231 18.86 -14.67 -15.21
CA LYS A 231 19.96 -13.69 -15.26
C LYS A 231 20.21 -12.98 -13.92
N ALA A 232 19.43 -13.30 -12.91
CA ALA A 232 19.63 -12.83 -11.55
C ALA A 232 19.54 -14.01 -10.58
N ILE A 233 20.15 -13.84 -9.42
CA ILE A 233 20.15 -14.78 -8.30
C ILE A 233 19.36 -14.15 -7.16
N ARG A 234 18.51 -14.94 -6.52
CA ARG A 234 17.80 -14.58 -5.29
C ARG A 234 18.32 -15.41 -4.14
N ILE A 235 18.83 -14.75 -3.11
CA ILE A 235 19.22 -15.35 -1.84
C ILE A 235 18.15 -14.99 -0.82
N GLU A 236 17.46 -15.99 -0.30
CA GLU A 236 16.43 -15.80 0.72
C GLU A 236 17.03 -15.49 2.09
N ILE A 237 16.36 -14.63 2.85
CA ILE A 237 16.70 -14.26 4.21
C ILE A 237 15.60 -14.82 5.11
N ASP A 238 15.89 -15.94 5.78
CA ASP A 238 14.97 -16.61 6.70
C ASP A 238 15.67 -16.88 8.05
N PRO A 239 15.18 -16.31 9.16
CA PRO A 239 14.03 -15.39 9.23
C PRO A 239 14.33 -14.02 8.60
N PRO A 240 13.31 -13.30 8.10
CA PRO A 240 13.48 -11.94 7.61
C PRO A 240 14.10 -11.02 8.67
N VAL A 241 14.92 -10.07 8.21
CA VAL A 241 15.57 -9.10 9.09
C VAL A 241 14.80 -7.79 9.05
N THR A 242 14.24 -7.38 10.19
CA THR A 242 13.52 -6.12 10.31
C THR A 242 14.47 -4.96 10.61
N ILE A 243 14.42 -3.93 9.79
CA ILE A 243 15.11 -2.65 10.02
C ILE A 243 14.05 -1.54 10.02
N SER A 244 14.04 -0.72 11.08
CA SER A 244 13.19 0.47 11.11
C SER A 244 13.80 1.60 10.30
N GLY A 245 13.02 2.21 9.41
CA GLY A 245 13.42 3.38 8.63
C GLY A 245 12.46 4.53 8.77
N THR A 246 12.90 5.75 8.45
CA THR A 246 12.07 6.95 8.54
C THR A 246 11.45 7.27 7.18
N LEU A 247 10.13 7.44 7.13
CA LEU A 247 9.43 7.87 5.92
C LEU A 247 9.63 9.38 5.71
N ASP A 248 10.13 9.78 4.55
CA ASP A 248 10.33 11.18 4.21
C ASP A 248 10.22 11.45 2.70
N PHE A 249 10.41 12.72 2.33
CA PHE A 249 10.30 13.23 0.96
C PHE A 249 11.61 13.79 0.44
N TYR A 250 11.88 13.55 -0.84
CA TYR A 250 13.11 13.91 -1.53
C TYR A 250 12.82 14.54 -2.89
#